data_AF-A0AAW0F5D6-F1
#
_entry.id   AF-A0AAW0F5D6-F1
#
_cell.length_a   1.000
_cell.length_b   1.000
_cell.length_c   1.000
_cell.angle_alpha   90.00
_cell.angle_beta   90.00
_cell.angle_gamma   90.00
#
_symmetry.space_group_name_H-M   'P 1'
#
loop_
_entity.id
_entity.type
_entity.pdbx_description
1 polymer ?
#
loop_
_entity_poly.entity_id
_entity_poly.type
_entity_poly.pdbx_seq_one_letter_code
_entity_poly.pdbx_strand_id
1 'polypeptide(L)'
;MTARCDVVGAKNLQAAVVPPVLLLYCDLSRDCGASSSGKSVLISSSSGNKPLGNSGAFLGLNIFTKSLEKRNLSGEATAALRTEAFTDVGDGCQWRIEEDAVTLCIRIDFAAAKGRPGASGKSVLLATTGGNKPIGDTGLSCGLNCYYPADKTFDASRLAAGDSVEDQLRIGQSRDMGEGFLVSHPTATEMRVSFRYCAADMADGRTASLPSCTVGDMKVAMHISAPKAARARTERSAPATDAGASSVTPTSTPSQSQSSRATASGDLVVEAGKEEGKVRNVVVVCTAASAPEATAASAAVSHLDGEYLVDLRFDPTQSFGRSSSGKSLTVASTAGFQRVADADGRVVCRLSFNAYRPAPPLSEAEILAAVQAVLSVKPAASLPTLSFKEVLEDVLGALGAVEAMRDVLKPKIKDAVVAYVQAANTTAA
;
A
#
# COMPACT_ATOMS: atom_id res chain seq x y z
N MET A 1 -12.82 32.34 -8.72
CA MET A 1 -12.27 31.04 -9.15
C MET A 1 -12.33 30.10 -7.97
N THR A 2 -12.83 28.87 -8.13
CA THR A 2 -12.79 27.85 -7.08
C THR A 2 -11.34 27.51 -6.79
N ALA A 3 -10.95 27.48 -5.51
CA ALA A 3 -9.60 27.13 -5.13
C ALA A 3 -9.27 25.70 -5.56
N ARG A 4 -8.12 25.52 -6.23
CA ARG A 4 -7.56 24.21 -6.54
C ARG A 4 -6.70 23.76 -5.37
N CYS A 5 -6.81 22.51 -4.97
CA CYS A 5 -5.94 21.89 -3.97
C CYS A 5 -5.21 20.69 -4.58
N ASP A 6 -3.97 20.46 -4.15
CA ASP A 6 -3.25 19.26 -4.54
C ASP A 6 -3.90 18.02 -3.90
N VAL A 7 -4.11 16.96 -4.69
CA VAL A 7 -4.62 15.70 -4.16
C VAL A 7 -3.50 14.99 -3.41
N VAL A 8 -3.69 14.74 -2.11
CA VAL A 8 -2.62 14.25 -1.22
C VAL A 8 -2.02 12.93 -1.71
N GLY A 9 -0.72 12.95 -1.98
CA GLY A 9 0.05 11.81 -2.48
C GLY A 9 -0.26 11.40 -3.93
N ALA A 10 -0.99 12.23 -4.67
CA ALA A 10 -1.04 12.16 -6.12
C ALA A 10 0.19 12.83 -6.74
N LYS A 11 0.43 12.60 -8.04
CA LYS A 11 1.50 13.22 -8.82
C LYS A 11 0.87 14.07 -9.90
N ASN A 12 1.17 15.36 -9.91
CA ASN A 12 0.66 16.31 -10.91
C ASN A 12 -0.87 16.24 -11.06
N LEU A 13 -1.58 16.29 -9.94
CA LEU A 13 -3.03 16.22 -9.91
C LEU A 13 -3.57 17.16 -8.84
N GLN A 14 -4.40 18.10 -9.28
CA GLN A 14 -5.13 19.01 -8.42
C GLN A 14 -6.62 18.74 -8.54
N ALA A 15 -7.37 19.07 -7.50
CA ALA A 15 -8.82 18.97 -7.48
C ALA A 15 -9.45 20.30 -7.09
N ALA A 16 -10.66 20.54 -7.58
CA ALA A 16 -11.55 21.56 -7.05
C ALA A 16 -12.95 20.95 -6.94
N VAL A 17 -13.63 21.22 -5.82
CA VAL A 17 -14.99 20.73 -5.58
C VAL A 17 -15.95 21.91 -5.72
N VAL A 18 -16.90 21.78 -6.62
CA VAL A 18 -18.05 22.69 -6.78
C VAL A 18 -19.28 21.81 -6.63
N PRO A 19 -19.74 21.51 -5.39
CA PRO A 19 -20.72 20.46 -5.17
C PRO A 19 -21.94 20.60 -6.09
N PRO A 20 -22.40 19.51 -6.74
CA PRO A 20 -21.97 18.11 -6.64
C PRO A 20 -20.92 17.71 -7.70
N VAL A 21 -20.13 18.66 -8.21
CA VAL A 21 -19.15 18.46 -9.28
C VAL A 21 -17.73 18.38 -8.71
N LEU A 22 -16.98 17.39 -9.15
CA LEU A 22 -15.53 17.31 -8.95
C LEU A 22 -14.82 17.69 -10.25
N LEU A 23 -13.89 18.63 -10.15
CA LEU A 23 -12.99 19.04 -11.23
C LEU A 23 -11.58 18.57 -10.89
N LEU A 24 -10.94 17.88 -11.83
CA LEU A 24 -9.57 17.40 -11.70
C LEU A 24 -8.70 18.10 -12.74
N TYR A 25 -7.56 18.62 -12.32
CA TYR A 25 -6.64 19.37 -13.17
C TYR A 25 -5.27 18.68 -13.18
N CYS A 26 -4.67 18.61 -14.36
CA CYS A 26 -3.32 18.07 -14.53
C CYS A 26 -2.59 18.77 -15.66
N ASP A 27 -1.31 19.07 -15.44
CA ASP A 27 -0.43 19.71 -16.42
C ASP A 27 0.20 18.64 -17.32
N LEU A 28 -0.25 18.56 -18.57
CA LEU A 28 0.17 17.54 -19.54
C LEU A 28 1.65 17.65 -19.93
N SER A 29 2.31 18.78 -19.64
CA SER A 29 3.73 19.01 -19.93
C SER A 29 4.67 18.34 -18.92
N ARG A 30 4.17 17.93 -17.76
CA ARG A 30 4.98 17.31 -16.71
C ARG A 30 5.42 15.89 -17.07
N ASP A 31 6.55 15.51 -16.50
CA ASP A 31 7.06 14.14 -16.47
C ASP A 31 7.16 13.71 -15.01
N CYS A 32 6.37 12.72 -14.62
CA CYS A 32 6.34 12.13 -13.28
C CYS A 32 7.18 10.84 -13.18
N GLY A 33 7.99 10.56 -14.20
CA GLY A 33 8.87 9.41 -14.33
C GLY A 33 8.22 8.20 -15.00
N ALA A 34 8.99 7.13 -15.11
CA ALA A 34 8.50 5.87 -15.66
C ALA A 34 7.33 5.30 -14.81
N SER A 35 6.37 4.68 -15.49
CA SER A 35 5.33 3.89 -14.85
C SER A 35 5.94 2.67 -14.15
N SER A 36 5.18 2.02 -13.28
CA SER A 36 5.72 0.89 -12.52
C SER A 36 6.04 -0.35 -13.35
N SER A 37 5.59 -0.41 -14.60
CA SER A 37 6.00 -1.48 -15.53
C SER A 37 7.22 -1.08 -16.37
N GLY A 38 7.69 0.17 -16.28
CA GLY A 38 8.74 0.72 -17.14
C GLY A 38 8.32 0.92 -18.60
N LYS A 39 7.09 0.58 -18.99
CA LYS A 39 6.64 0.59 -20.40
C LYS A 39 6.07 1.93 -20.87
N SER A 40 5.90 2.87 -19.96
CA SER A 40 5.31 4.18 -20.25
C SER A 40 5.88 5.24 -19.32
N VAL A 41 5.74 6.50 -19.72
CA VAL A 41 6.08 7.67 -18.92
C VAL A 41 4.79 8.22 -18.33
N LEU A 42 4.78 8.44 -17.02
CA LEU A 42 3.65 8.93 -16.28
C LEU A 42 3.62 10.46 -16.36
N ILE A 43 2.46 11.02 -16.71
CA ILE A 43 2.23 12.48 -16.77
C ILE A 43 1.50 12.94 -15.52
N SER A 44 0.47 12.20 -15.10
CA SER A 44 -0.30 12.45 -13.88
C SER A 44 -0.83 11.14 -13.30
N SER A 45 -0.94 11.06 -11.97
CA SER A 45 -1.54 9.90 -11.32
C SER A 45 -2.10 10.23 -9.95
N SER A 46 -3.25 9.65 -9.65
CA SER A 46 -3.76 9.48 -8.29
C SER A 46 -2.86 8.61 -7.39
N SER A 47 -1.89 7.87 -7.95
CA SER A 47 -1.04 6.90 -7.23
C SER A 47 -1.84 5.75 -6.59
N GLY A 48 -2.87 5.27 -7.30
CA GLY A 48 -3.78 4.20 -6.86
C GLY A 48 -5.18 4.73 -6.59
N ASN A 49 -6.02 3.94 -5.91
CA ASN A 49 -7.37 4.40 -5.56
C ASN A 49 -7.29 5.32 -4.34
N LYS A 50 -7.47 6.62 -4.58
CA LYS A 50 -7.46 7.67 -3.54
C LYS A 50 -8.87 7.93 -3.03
N PRO A 51 -9.11 8.00 -1.71
CA PRO A 51 -10.39 8.48 -1.22
C PRO A 51 -10.64 9.91 -1.75
N LEU A 52 -11.90 10.25 -1.93
CA LEU A 52 -12.34 11.61 -2.28
C LEU A 52 -12.99 12.23 -1.06
N GLY A 53 -12.17 12.80 -0.19
CA GLY A 53 -12.60 13.26 1.12
C GLY A 53 -13.34 12.18 1.90
N ASN A 54 -14.43 12.56 2.55
CA ASN A 54 -15.29 11.72 3.36
C ASN A 54 -16.53 11.24 2.61
N SER A 55 -16.54 11.37 1.28
CA SER A 55 -17.68 10.99 0.44
C SER A 55 -17.93 9.49 0.36
N GLY A 56 -16.96 8.66 0.76
CA GLY A 56 -17.00 7.21 0.56
C GLY A 56 -16.59 6.76 -0.84
N ALA A 57 -16.37 7.70 -1.77
CA ALA A 57 -15.84 7.41 -3.11
C ALA A 57 -14.32 7.36 -3.15
N PHE A 58 -13.83 6.64 -4.16
CA PHE A 58 -12.42 6.48 -4.50
C PHE A 58 -12.17 6.84 -5.95
N LEU A 59 -11.07 7.54 -6.21
CA LEU A 59 -10.58 7.94 -7.53
C LEU A 59 -9.30 7.18 -7.87
N GLY A 60 -9.34 6.45 -8.98
CA GLY A 60 -8.16 5.96 -9.68
C GLY A 60 -8.00 6.71 -11.00
N LEU A 61 -6.93 7.47 -11.15
CA LEU A 61 -6.55 8.23 -12.35
C LEU A 61 -5.09 7.95 -12.72
N ASN A 62 -4.85 7.69 -14.01
CA ASN A 62 -3.51 7.65 -14.62
C ASN A 62 -3.54 8.31 -15.99
N ILE A 63 -2.62 9.25 -16.21
CA ILE A 63 -2.34 9.83 -17.53
C ILE A 63 -0.89 9.52 -17.87
N PHE A 64 -0.67 8.96 -19.05
CA PHE A 64 0.65 8.47 -19.45
C PHE A 64 0.84 8.55 -20.96
N THR A 65 2.09 8.40 -21.39
CA THR A 65 2.46 8.19 -22.80
C THR A 65 3.45 7.04 -22.93
N LYS A 66 3.55 6.44 -24.13
CA LYS A 66 4.55 5.39 -24.39
C LYS A 66 5.98 5.95 -24.46
N SER A 67 6.14 7.19 -24.93
CA SER A 67 7.42 7.89 -25.01
C SER A 67 7.16 9.39 -25.00
N LEU A 68 8.03 10.16 -24.35
CA LEU A 68 7.96 11.62 -24.34
C LEU A 68 8.12 12.21 -25.74
N GLU A 69 8.82 11.53 -26.65
CA GLU A 69 8.98 11.96 -28.05
C GLU A 69 7.65 11.96 -28.81
N LYS A 70 6.69 11.13 -28.38
CA LYS A 70 5.35 11.06 -28.99
C LYS A 70 4.39 12.08 -28.40
N ARG A 71 4.82 12.83 -27.38
CA ARG A 71 3.98 13.84 -26.75
C ARG A 71 3.94 15.09 -27.63
N ASN A 72 2.77 15.41 -28.13
CA ASN A 72 2.53 16.60 -28.94
C ASN A 72 1.55 17.54 -28.24
N LEU A 73 2.06 18.62 -27.64
CA LEU A 73 1.22 19.63 -26.99
C LEU A 73 1.07 20.89 -27.88
N SER A 74 1.19 20.72 -29.20
CA SER A 74 0.94 21.83 -30.13
C SER A 74 -0.51 22.30 -30.04
N GLY A 75 -0.76 23.54 -30.45
CA GLY A 75 -2.11 24.09 -30.52
C GLY A 75 -3.04 23.27 -31.42
N GLU A 76 -2.49 22.65 -32.48
CA GLU A 76 -3.24 21.77 -33.38
C GLU A 76 -3.66 20.47 -32.69
N ALA A 77 -2.73 19.80 -31.99
CA ALA A 77 -2.99 18.52 -31.33
C ALA A 77 -4.01 18.62 -30.18
N THR A 78 -4.14 19.82 -29.60
CA THR A 78 -5.04 20.12 -28.48
C THR A 78 -6.32 20.85 -28.90
N ALA A 79 -6.40 21.35 -30.14
CA ALA A 79 -7.47 22.22 -30.62
C ALA A 79 -8.86 21.63 -30.41
N ALA A 80 -9.03 20.34 -30.68
CA ALA A 80 -10.33 19.66 -30.58
C ALA A 80 -10.90 19.62 -29.16
N LEU A 81 -10.05 19.71 -28.14
CA LEU A 81 -10.46 19.71 -26.73
C LEU A 81 -10.35 21.08 -26.07
N ARG A 82 -9.79 22.08 -26.75
CA ARG A 82 -9.68 23.46 -26.24
C ARG A 82 -10.95 24.24 -26.59
N THR A 83 -12.05 23.80 -26.00
CA THR A 83 -13.39 24.34 -26.18
C THR A 83 -13.94 24.85 -24.85
N GLU A 84 -14.89 25.80 -24.88
CA GLU A 84 -15.57 26.23 -23.65
C GLU A 84 -16.38 25.07 -23.03
N ALA A 85 -17.05 24.27 -23.86
CA ALA A 85 -17.81 23.10 -23.44
C ALA A 85 -16.89 21.91 -23.12
N PHE A 86 -17.33 21.07 -22.19
CA PHE A 86 -16.70 19.78 -21.93
C PHE A 86 -17.12 18.74 -22.98
N THR A 87 -16.19 17.89 -23.38
CA THR A 87 -16.43 16.73 -24.26
C THR A 87 -16.60 15.47 -23.43
N ASP A 88 -17.60 14.64 -23.74
CA ASP A 88 -17.79 13.34 -23.09
C ASP A 88 -16.67 12.37 -23.44
N VAL A 89 -16.17 11.64 -22.44
CA VAL A 89 -15.10 10.64 -22.61
C VAL A 89 -15.46 9.27 -22.03
N GLY A 90 -16.58 9.18 -21.32
CA GLY A 90 -17.16 7.94 -20.83
C GLY A 90 -18.32 8.21 -19.89
N ASP A 91 -18.70 7.21 -19.10
CA ASP A 91 -19.86 7.33 -18.22
C ASP A 91 -19.55 8.34 -17.09
N GLY A 92 -20.36 9.39 -16.97
CA GLY A 92 -20.24 10.39 -15.91
C GLY A 92 -18.92 11.18 -15.94
N CYS A 93 -18.17 11.14 -17.04
CA CYS A 93 -16.85 11.74 -17.16
C CYS A 93 -16.77 12.58 -18.44
N GLN A 94 -16.41 13.84 -18.28
CA GLN A 94 -16.20 14.78 -19.38
C GLN A 94 -14.85 15.47 -19.21
N TRP A 95 -14.27 16.01 -20.28
CA TRP A 95 -13.01 16.73 -20.19
C TRP A 95 -12.89 17.88 -21.18
N ARG A 96 -11.90 18.74 -20.97
CA ARG A 96 -11.43 19.75 -21.92
C ARG A 96 -9.98 20.11 -21.64
N ILE A 97 -9.33 20.79 -22.57
CA ILE A 97 -8.04 21.44 -22.33
C ILE A 97 -8.32 22.92 -22.06
N GLU A 98 -7.76 23.43 -20.96
CA GLU A 98 -7.90 24.84 -20.59
C GLU A 98 -7.15 25.75 -21.58
N GLU A 99 -7.34 27.07 -21.47
CA GLU A 99 -6.82 28.06 -22.42
C GLU A 99 -5.29 28.03 -22.56
N ASP A 100 -4.57 27.58 -21.52
CA ASP A 100 -3.12 27.42 -21.51
C ASP A 100 -2.60 26.28 -22.43
N ALA A 101 -3.50 25.53 -23.07
CA ALA A 101 -3.24 24.41 -23.98
C ALA A 101 -2.50 23.21 -23.36
N VAL A 102 -2.18 23.25 -22.07
CA VAL A 102 -1.40 22.20 -21.40
C VAL A 102 -2.11 21.63 -20.17
N THR A 103 -3.13 22.29 -19.64
CA THR A 103 -3.91 21.79 -18.51
C THR A 103 -5.13 21.03 -19.00
N LEU A 104 -5.17 19.72 -18.75
CA LEU A 104 -6.39 18.93 -18.90
C LEU A 104 -7.27 19.10 -17.66
N CYS A 105 -8.52 19.48 -17.89
CA CYS A 105 -9.58 19.57 -16.88
C CYS A 105 -10.58 18.44 -17.10
N ILE A 106 -10.73 17.56 -16.11
CA ILE A 106 -11.71 16.47 -16.13
C ILE A 106 -12.84 16.83 -15.16
N ARG A 107 -14.07 16.76 -15.64
CA ARG A 107 -15.29 17.03 -14.89
C ARG A 107 -16.05 15.74 -14.62
N ILE A 108 -16.38 15.52 -13.35
CA ILE A 108 -17.29 14.48 -12.89
C ILE A 108 -18.47 15.16 -12.21
N ASP A 109 -19.65 15.04 -12.82
CA ASP A 109 -20.90 15.56 -12.27
C ASP A 109 -21.66 14.42 -11.59
N PHE A 110 -21.60 14.38 -10.25
CA PHE A 110 -22.21 13.30 -9.49
C PHE A 110 -23.74 13.37 -9.44
N ALA A 111 -24.36 14.51 -9.78
CA ALA A 111 -25.82 14.58 -9.91
C ALA A 111 -26.30 13.96 -11.21
N ALA A 112 -25.49 14.05 -12.29
CA ALA A 112 -25.80 13.44 -13.58
C ALA A 112 -25.33 11.97 -13.67
N ALA A 113 -24.35 11.58 -12.86
CA ALA A 113 -23.78 10.24 -12.85
C ALA A 113 -24.81 9.18 -12.44
N LYS A 114 -25.06 8.22 -13.34
CA LYS A 114 -25.86 7.02 -13.03
C LYS A 114 -24.92 5.95 -12.51
N GLY A 115 -24.82 5.86 -11.18
CA GLY A 115 -24.02 4.81 -10.53
C GLY A 115 -24.41 3.43 -11.08
N ARG A 116 -23.42 2.64 -11.50
CA ARG A 116 -23.64 1.26 -12.01
C ARG A 116 -22.81 0.24 -11.26
N PRO A 117 -23.32 -0.98 -11.04
CA PRO A 117 -22.51 -2.04 -10.45
C PRO A 117 -21.23 -2.27 -11.27
N GLY A 118 -20.09 -2.30 -10.60
CA GLY A 118 -18.82 -2.72 -11.19
C GLY A 118 -18.86 -4.20 -11.54
N ALA A 119 -17.93 -4.64 -12.40
CA ALA A 119 -17.92 -6.02 -12.93
C ALA A 119 -17.87 -7.12 -11.85
N SER A 120 -17.31 -6.82 -10.67
CA SER A 120 -17.24 -7.77 -9.54
C SER A 120 -18.47 -7.75 -8.63
N GLY A 121 -19.38 -6.78 -8.79
CA GLY A 121 -20.48 -6.50 -7.87
C GLY A 121 -20.06 -5.90 -6.52
N LYS A 122 -18.74 -5.75 -6.26
CA LYS A 122 -18.22 -5.25 -4.97
C LYS A 122 -18.14 -3.73 -4.88
N SER A 123 -18.46 -3.04 -5.96
CA SER A 123 -18.35 -1.58 -6.06
C SER A 123 -19.43 -1.03 -6.97
N VAL A 124 -19.81 0.22 -6.77
CA VAL A 124 -20.65 1.00 -7.67
C VAL A 124 -19.78 2.06 -8.35
N LEU A 125 -19.67 1.97 -9.67
CA LEU A 125 -18.91 2.89 -10.51
C LEU A 125 -19.73 4.16 -10.72
N LEU A 126 -19.18 5.30 -10.31
CA LEU A 126 -19.75 6.63 -10.44
C LEU A 126 -19.35 7.29 -11.77
N ALA A 127 -18.07 7.16 -12.14
CA ALA A 127 -17.56 7.68 -13.40
C ALA A 127 -16.41 6.84 -13.94
N THR A 128 -16.27 6.77 -15.26
CA THR A 128 -15.16 6.06 -15.91
C THR A 128 -14.89 6.57 -17.31
N THR A 129 -13.64 6.49 -17.76
CA THR A 129 -13.29 6.62 -19.18
C THR A 129 -13.54 5.34 -19.98
N GLY A 130 -13.92 4.23 -19.33
CA GLY A 130 -14.12 2.94 -19.99
C GLY A 130 -12.83 2.31 -20.52
N GLY A 131 -11.70 2.57 -19.87
CA GLY A 131 -10.36 2.15 -20.30
C GLY A 131 -9.44 3.34 -20.58
N ASN A 132 -8.33 3.11 -21.28
CA ASN A 132 -7.39 4.18 -21.63
C ASN A 132 -7.90 4.91 -22.88
N LYS A 133 -8.23 6.19 -22.75
CA LYS A 133 -8.72 7.05 -23.83
C LYS A 133 -7.65 8.04 -24.27
N PRO A 134 -7.45 8.26 -25.59
CA PRO A 134 -6.51 9.25 -26.07
C PRO A 134 -6.99 10.66 -25.71
N ILE A 135 -6.06 11.56 -25.36
CA ILE A 135 -6.35 12.97 -25.11
C ILE A 135 -6.06 13.74 -26.39
N GLY A 136 -7.06 13.92 -27.25
CA GLY A 136 -6.87 14.51 -28.58
C GLY A 136 -5.79 13.78 -29.36
N ASP A 137 -4.96 14.54 -30.08
CA ASP A 137 -3.82 14.02 -30.85
C ASP A 137 -2.49 14.20 -30.11
N THR A 138 -2.53 14.32 -28.78
CA THR A 138 -1.35 14.63 -27.97
C THR A 138 -0.37 13.47 -27.79
N GLY A 139 -0.75 12.25 -28.21
CA GLY A 139 0.00 11.03 -27.90
C GLY A 139 -0.06 10.63 -26.43
N LEU A 140 -0.90 11.29 -25.61
CA LEU A 140 -1.20 10.93 -24.23
C LEU A 140 -2.46 10.08 -24.14
N SER A 141 -2.55 9.26 -23.11
CA SER A 141 -3.73 8.46 -22.79
C SER A 141 -4.11 8.63 -21.32
N CYS A 142 -5.41 8.64 -21.06
CA CYS A 142 -5.99 8.78 -19.72
C CYS A 142 -6.91 7.60 -19.40
N GLY A 143 -6.66 6.97 -18.26
CA GLY A 143 -7.56 6.00 -17.64
C GLY A 143 -8.06 6.55 -16.32
N LEU A 144 -9.38 6.59 -16.14
CA LEU A 144 -10.05 7.07 -14.93
C LEU A 144 -11.16 6.10 -14.51
N ASN A 145 -11.22 5.82 -13.21
CA ASN A 145 -12.35 5.21 -12.54
C ASN A 145 -12.64 5.95 -11.22
N CYS A 146 -13.89 6.32 -11.00
CA CYS A 146 -14.39 6.82 -9.74
C CYS A 146 -15.51 5.88 -9.25
N TYR A 147 -15.39 5.33 -8.04
CA TYR A 147 -16.33 4.33 -7.53
C TYR A 147 -16.43 4.36 -6.01
N TYR A 148 -17.46 3.76 -5.43
CA TYR A 148 -17.54 3.47 -4.00
C TYR A 148 -17.82 1.97 -3.77
N PRO A 149 -17.42 1.39 -2.62
CA PRO A 149 -17.76 0.00 -2.28
C PRO A 149 -19.28 -0.22 -2.20
N ALA A 150 -19.77 -1.36 -2.66
CA ALA A 150 -21.23 -1.64 -2.72
C ALA A 150 -21.90 -1.76 -1.34
N ASP A 151 -21.11 -2.01 -0.30
CA ASP A 151 -21.51 -2.05 1.11
C ASP A 151 -21.44 -0.69 1.82
N LYS A 152 -21.09 0.38 1.08
CA LYS A 152 -20.97 1.74 1.60
C LYS A 152 -21.92 2.69 0.88
N THR A 153 -22.15 3.85 1.47
CA THR A 153 -22.89 4.95 0.86
C THR A 153 -21.93 5.97 0.26
N PHE A 154 -22.38 6.61 -0.82
CA PHE A 154 -21.69 7.75 -1.41
C PHE A 154 -22.44 9.05 -1.09
N ASP A 155 -21.71 10.06 -0.62
CA ASP A 155 -22.24 11.39 -0.33
C ASP A 155 -21.37 12.48 -0.99
N ALA A 156 -21.87 13.04 -2.09
CA ALA A 156 -21.19 14.08 -2.85
C ALA A 156 -20.97 15.37 -2.04
N SER A 157 -21.77 15.64 -1.01
CA SER A 157 -21.60 16.83 -0.17
C SER A 157 -20.31 16.78 0.67
N ARG A 158 -19.76 15.57 0.88
CA ARG A 158 -18.57 15.32 1.69
C ARG A 158 -17.28 15.20 0.88
N LEU A 159 -17.31 15.50 -0.42
CA LEU A 159 -16.13 15.48 -1.31
C LEU A 159 -15.00 16.41 -0.84
N ALA A 160 -15.36 17.56 -0.25
CA ALA A 160 -14.39 18.54 0.23
C ALA A 160 -13.95 18.31 1.69
N ALA A 161 -14.61 17.41 2.42
CA ALA A 161 -14.32 17.14 3.84
C ALA A 161 -13.34 15.96 3.96
N GLY A 162 -12.39 15.94 4.90
CA GLY A 162 -11.63 14.72 5.24
C GLY A 162 -10.27 14.52 4.56
N ASP A 163 -9.81 15.47 3.74
CA ASP A 163 -8.46 15.47 3.14
C ASP A 163 -7.64 16.70 3.55
N SER A 164 -8.06 17.43 4.59
CA SER A 164 -7.31 18.59 5.06
C SER A 164 -6.06 18.16 5.84
N VAL A 165 -5.04 19.01 5.90
CA VAL A 165 -3.87 18.80 6.79
C VAL A 165 -4.29 18.73 8.26
N GLU A 166 -5.43 19.34 8.59
CA GLU A 166 -6.05 19.27 9.92
C GLU A 166 -6.64 17.88 10.20
N ASP A 167 -7.01 17.15 9.14
CA ASP A 167 -7.39 15.74 9.21
C ASP A 167 -6.16 14.81 9.33
N GLN A 168 -4.92 15.28 9.39
CA GLN A 168 -3.78 14.41 9.74
C GLN A 168 -3.66 14.25 11.27
N LEU A 169 -3.48 13.01 11.73
CA LEU A 169 -3.29 12.73 13.15
C LEU A 169 -1.92 13.25 13.61
N ARG A 170 -1.91 14.23 14.54
CA ARG A 170 -0.67 14.82 15.07
C ARG A 170 -0.20 14.10 16.34
N ILE A 171 1.06 14.31 16.71
CA ILE A 171 1.60 13.82 17.98
C ILE A 171 0.77 14.39 19.14
N GLY A 172 0.43 13.54 20.10
CA GLY A 172 -0.45 13.83 21.23
C GLY A 172 -1.94 13.73 20.93
N GLN A 173 -2.36 13.40 19.70
CA GLN A 173 -3.77 13.27 19.34
C GLN A 173 -4.25 11.82 19.30
N SER A 174 -5.54 11.67 19.53
CA SER A 174 -6.32 10.45 19.31
C SER A 174 -7.52 10.78 18.44
N ARG A 175 -7.91 9.84 17.59
CA ARG A 175 -9.07 9.97 16.72
C ARG A 175 -9.86 8.67 16.68
N ASP A 176 -11.15 8.79 16.96
CA ASP A 176 -12.12 7.73 16.68
C ASP A 176 -12.33 7.65 15.17
N MET A 177 -12.00 6.50 14.60
CA MET A 177 -12.13 6.26 13.16
C MET A 177 -13.51 5.68 12.82
N GLY A 178 -14.35 5.40 13.81
CA GLY A 178 -15.61 4.69 13.66
C GLY A 178 -15.42 3.18 13.62
N GLU A 179 -16.54 2.44 13.59
CA GLU A 179 -16.57 0.98 13.53
C GLU A 179 -15.75 0.30 14.64
N GLY A 180 -15.60 0.95 15.80
CA GLY A 180 -14.85 0.43 16.94
C GLY A 180 -13.33 0.64 16.88
N PHE A 181 -12.81 1.36 15.88
CA PHE A 181 -11.39 1.68 15.77
C PHE A 181 -11.03 3.04 16.40
N LEU A 182 -9.99 3.07 17.20
CA LEU A 182 -9.37 4.29 17.73
C LEU A 182 -7.89 4.32 17.31
N VAL A 183 -7.45 5.40 16.66
CA VAL A 183 -6.04 5.60 16.32
C VAL A 183 -5.49 6.73 17.18
N SER A 184 -4.33 6.51 17.81
CA SER A 184 -3.63 7.55 18.56
C SER A 184 -2.16 7.62 18.18
N HIS A 185 -1.60 8.82 18.28
CA HIS A 185 -0.19 9.09 18.01
C HIS A 185 0.41 9.78 19.25
N PRO A 186 0.52 9.08 20.39
CA PRO A 186 0.88 9.71 21.66
C PRO A 186 2.24 10.39 21.64
N THR A 187 3.24 9.79 20.98
CA THR A 187 4.60 10.33 20.88
C THR A 187 5.16 10.18 19.47
N ALA A 188 6.27 10.83 19.15
CA ALA A 188 6.91 10.70 17.83
C ALA A 188 7.32 9.26 17.48
N THR A 189 7.58 8.42 18.47
CA THR A 189 8.09 7.05 18.33
C THR A 189 7.04 6.01 18.74
N GLU A 190 5.79 6.40 18.93
CA GLU A 190 4.73 5.46 19.28
C GLU A 190 3.41 5.87 18.63
N MET A 191 2.87 4.96 17.82
CA MET A 191 1.50 4.97 17.35
C MET A 191 0.73 3.79 17.92
N ARG A 192 -0.56 4.00 18.20
CA ARG A 192 -1.47 2.95 18.64
C ARG A 192 -2.71 2.88 17.77
N VAL A 193 -3.15 1.66 17.47
CA VAL A 193 -4.43 1.37 16.85
C VAL A 193 -5.16 0.39 17.75
N SER A 194 -6.25 0.84 18.37
CA SER A 194 -7.07 0.02 19.24
C SER A 194 -8.38 -0.34 18.53
N PHE A 195 -8.87 -1.56 18.73
CA PHE A 195 -10.14 -2.03 18.19
C PHE A 195 -10.93 -2.81 19.25
N ARG A 196 -12.21 -2.45 19.41
CA ARG A 196 -13.14 -3.23 20.25
C ARG A 196 -13.70 -4.40 19.43
N TYR A 197 -13.20 -5.59 19.72
CA TYR A 197 -13.64 -6.83 19.11
C TYR A 197 -14.82 -7.44 19.88
N CYS A 198 -15.92 -7.71 19.18
CA CYS A 198 -17.05 -8.47 19.68
C CYS A 198 -17.26 -9.70 18.78
N ALA A 199 -17.27 -10.90 19.35
CA ALA A 199 -17.40 -12.13 18.57
C ALA A 199 -18.75 -12.23 17.85
N ALA A 200 -19.83 -11.75 18.47
CA ALA A 200 -21.17 -11.75 17.90
C ALA A 200 -21.23 -10.90 16.61
N ASP A 201 -20.57 -9.74 16.59
CA ASP A 201 -20.52 -8.85 15.43
C ASP A 201 -19.72 -9.43 14.26
N MET A 202 -18.87 -10.40 14.54
CA MET A 202 -17.94 -11.03 13.58
C MET A 202 -18.38 -12.46 13.19
N ALA A 203 -19.51 -12.93 13.74
CA ALA A 203 -19.96 -14.32 13.62
C ALA A 203 -20.29 -14.75 12.18
N ASP A 204 -20.67 -13.80 11.32
CA ASP A 204 -20.96 -14.06 9.90
C ASP A 204 -19.71 -14.10 9.00
N GLY A 205 -18.52 -14.05 9.62
CA GLY A 205 -17.25 -14.05 8.89
C GLY A 205 -16.87 -12.69 8.30
N ARG A 206 -17.55 -11.61 8.71
CA ARG A 206 -17.12 -10.24 8.39
C ARG A 206 -15.68 -9.98 8.80
N THR A 207 -15.07 -9.03 8.11
CA THR A 207 -13.73 -8.51 8.42
C THR A 207 -13.86 -7.02 8.66
N ALA A 208 -13.69 -6.60 9.91
CA ALA A 208 -13.60 -5.20 10.28
C ALA A 208 -12.32 -4.62 9.65
N SER A 209 -12.44 -3.46 9.01
CA SER A 209 -11.32 -2.84 8.29
C SER A 209 -11.16 -1.41 8.78
N LEU A 210 -9.96 -1.07 9.27
CA LEU A 210 -9.63 0.28 9.69
C LEU A 210 -9.93 1.24 8.53
N PRO A 211 -10.77 2.27 8.73
CA PRO A 211 -11.00 3.30 7.74
C PRO A 211 -9.69 3.98 7.32
N SER A 212 -9.66 4.58 6.13
CA SER A 212 -8.43 5.16 5.58
C SER A 212 -7.79 6.11 6.59
N CYS A 213 -6.58 5.76 7.05
CA CYS A 213 -5.85 6.52 8.04
C CYS A 213 -4.47 6.87 7.49
N THR A 214 -4.16 8.16 7.49
CA THR A 214 -2.84 8.69 7.14
C THR A 214 -2.27 9.48 8.31
N VAL A 215 -0.97 9.29 8.56
CA VAL A 215 -0.21 10.03 9.58
C VAL A 215 1.04 10.56 8.90
N GLY A 216 1.04 11.86 8.59
CA GLY A 216 2.02 12.43 7.67
C GLY A 216 1.91 11.77 6.29
N ASP A 217 3.03 11.23 5.80
CA ASP A 217 3.11 10.48 4.55
C ASP A 217 2.82 8.98 4.71
N MET A 218 2.68 8.50 5.95
CA MET A 218 2.45 7.09 6.24
C MET A 218 0.98 6.73 6.09
N LYS A 219 0.72 5.61 5.42
CA LYS A 219 -0.60 4.98 5.36
C LYS A 219 -0.67 3.79 6.30
N VAL A 220 -1.73 3.72 7.09
CA VAL A 220 -1.99 2.66 8.05
C VAL A 220 -3.22 1.87 7.60
N ALA A 221 -3.11 0.54 7.59
CA ALA A 221 -4.19 -0.37 7.27
C ALA A 221 -4.22 -1.51 8.27
N MET A 222 -5.41 -1.80 8.82
CA MET A 222 -5.64 -2.91 9.72
C MET A 222 -6.92 -3.64 9.31
N HIS A 223 -6.88 -4.96 9.34
CA HIS A 223 -8.02 -5.84 9.13
C HIS A 223 -8.10 -6.82 10.29
N ILE A 224 -9.28 -6.94 10.90
CA ILE A 224 -9.55 -7.88 11.98
C ILE A 224 -10.70 -8.78 11.54
N SER A 225 -10.54 -10.09 11.72
CA SER A 225 -11.54 -11.10 11.35
C SER A 225 -11.69 -12.12 12.47
N ALA A 226 -12.83 -12.80 12.52
CA ALA A 226 -13.03 -13.92 13.43
C ALA A 226 -11.95 -15.01 13.21
N PRO A 227 -11.63 -15.80 14.25
CA PRO A 227 -10.81 -16.98 14.08
C PRO A 227 -11.38 -17.88 12.98
N LYS A 228 -10.53 -18.37 12.08
CA LYS A 228 -10.98 -19.39 11.12
C LYS A 228 -11.23 -20.67 11.90
N ALA A 229 -12.43 -21.24 11.77
CA ALA A 229 -12.68 -22.60 12.21
C ALA A 229 -11.58 -23.51 11.65
N ALA A 230 -10.93 -24.29 12.51
CA ALA A 230 -9.96 -25.28 12.07
C ALA A 230 -10.71 -26.21 11.10
N ARG A 231 -10.40 -26.12 9.81
CA ARG A 231 -10.90 -27.11 8.85
C ARG A 231 -10.36 -28.45 9.33
N ALA A 232 -11.25 -29.33 9.79
CA ALA A 232 -10.91 -30.72 10.03
C ALA A 232 -10.32 -31.25 8.72
N ARG A 233 -9.00 -31.39 8.67
CA ARG A 233 -8.31 -31.95 7.53
C ARG A 233 -8.61 -33.43 7.58
N THR A 234 -9.65 -33.86 6.87
CA THR A 234 -9.89 -35.28 6.65
C THR A 234 -8.73 -35.78 5.78
N GLU A 235 -7.70 -36.32 6.42
CA GLU A 235 -6.67 -37.08 5.74
C GLU A 235 -7.33 -38.31 5.12
N ARG A 236 -7.74 -38.21 3.85
CA ARG A 236 -7.87 -39.39 3.01
C ARG A 236 -6.46 -39.86 2.70
N SER A 237 -5.92 -40.69 3.56
CA SER A 237 -4.79 -41.56 3.25
C SER A 237 -5.24 -42.51 2.12
N ALA A 238 -4.92 -42.14 0.89
CA ALA A 238 -4.88 -43.11 -0.20
C ALA A 238 -3.68 -44.05 0.07
N PRO A 239 -3.85 -45.38 -0.03
CA PRO A 239 -2.73 -46.29 0.14
C PRO A 239 -1.72 -46.08 -0.99
N ALA A 240 -0.51 -45.68 -0.62
CA ALA A 240 0.64 -45.68 -1.51
C ALA A 240 1.07 -47.13 -1.74
N THR A 241 1.01 -47.57 -2.99
CA THR A 241 1.67 -48.80 -3.44
C THR A 241 3.17 -48.61 -3.39
N ASP A 242 3.81 -49.44 -2.58
CA ASP A 242 5.25 -49.65 -2.46
C ASP A 242 5.90 -50.02 -3.80
N ALA A 243 7.00 -49.34 -4.13
CA ALA A 243 8.14 -49.93 -4.84
C ALA A 243 9.41 -49.10 -4.60
N GLY A 244 10.30 -49.63 -3.76
CA GLY A 244 11.75 -49.49 -3.93
C GLY A 244 12.46 -48.35 -3.20
N ALA A 245 12.82 -48.59 -1.94
CA ALA A 245 13.86 -47.84 -1.22
C ALA A 245 15.13 -48.68 -1.05
N SER A 246 16.29 -48.05 -1.17
CA SER A 246 17.47 -48.34 -0.33
C SER A 246 18.50 -47.22 -0.44
N SER A 247 18.64 -46.41 0.63
CA SER A 247 19.93 -46.20 1.30
C SER A 247 19.79 -45.32 2.56
N VAL A 248 19.93 -46.00 3.71
CA VAL A 248 20.78 -45.71 4.90
C VAL A 248 20.86 -44.26 5.47
N THR A 249 20.27 -44.13 6.68
CA THR A 249 20.39 -43.18 7.84
C THR A 249 21.81 -42.94 8.39
N PRO A 250 22.14 -41.96 9.32
CA PRO A 250 21.43 -41.62 10.59
C PRO A 250 21.41 -40.12 11.03
N THR A 251 20.39 -39.59 11.72
CA THR A 251 20.08 -39.57 13.18
C THR A 251 21.05 -38.76 14.08
N SER A 252 20.61 -37.59 14.56
CA SER A 252 20.86 -37.04 15.92
C SER A 252 19.84 -35.92 16.24
N THR A 253 18.87 -36.18 17.12
CA THR A 253 18.73 -35.79 18.55
C THR A 253 18.20 -34.34 18.77
N PRO A 254 17.08 -34.16 19.53
CA PRO A 254 16.42 -32.86 19.69
C PRO A 254 17.00 -32.03 20.83
N SER A 255 17.20 -30.73 20.60
CA SER A 255 17.57 -29.75 21.62
C SER A 255 16.32 -29.19 22.30
N GLN A 256 16.23 -29.39 23.61
CA GLN A 256 15.20 -28.83 24.48
C GLN A 256 15.44 -27.35 24.81
N SER A 257 14.35 -26.59 24.75
CA SER A 257 13.93 -25.43 25.55
C SER A 257 14.94 -24.50 26.22
N GLN A 258 14.70 -23.19 26.04
CA GLN A 258 14.56 -22.28 27.19
C GLN A 258 13.29 -21.45 27.04
N SER A 259 12.36 -21.67 27.97
CA SER A 259 11.20 -20.81 28.20
C SER A 259 11.64 -19.56 28.95
N SER A 260 11.22 -18.40 28.46
CA SER A 260 11.28 -17.14 29.20
C SER A 260 9.93 -16.84 29.82
N ARG A 261 9.99 -16.25 31.02
CA ARG A 261 8.93 -16.00 31.99
C ARG A 261 7.72 -15.25 31.41
N ALA A 262 6.53 -15.78 31.69
CA ALA A 262 5.24 -15.14 31.44
C ALA A 262 5.04 -13.91 32.35
N THR A 263 4.95 -12.74 31.73
CA THR A 263 4.20 -11.58 32.23
C THR A 263 2.85 -11.58 31.53
N ALA A 264 1.76 -11.28 32.24
CA ALA A 264 0.40 -11.26 31.71
C ALA A 264 0.25 -10.22 30.57
N SER A 265 0.52 -10.66 29.34
CA SER A 265 0.51 -9.92 28.09
C SER A 265 -0.03 -10.88 27.03
N GLY A 266 -1.12 -10.53 26.36
CA GLY A 266 -1.62 -11.33 25.24
C GLY A 266 -0.68 -11.14 24.05
N ASP A 267 0.23 -12.09 23.83
CA ASP A 267 1.23 -11.99 22.78
C ASP A 267 0.68 -12.41 21.41
N LEU A 268 1.25 -11.83 20.36
CA LEU A 268 1.03 -12.25 18.97
C LEU A 268 1.50 -13.70 18.81
N VAL A 269 0.56 -14.62 18.59
CA VAL A 269 0.89 -16.03 18.32
C VAL A 269 1.19 -16.17 16.84
N VAL A 270 2.48 -16.17 16.51
CA VAL A 270 2.96 -16.44 15.15
C VAL A 270 2.70 -17.92 14.85
N GLU A 271 1.97 -18.21 13.77
CA GLU A 271 1.69 -19.60 13.37
C GLU A 271 3.00 -20.34 13.01
N ALA A 272 3.26 -21.47 13.66
CA ALA A 272 4.39 -22.34 13.36
C ALA A 272 4.39 -22.73 11.87
N GLY A 273 5.51 -22.48 11.19
CA GLY A 273 5.68 -22.70 9.74
C GLY A 273 5.56 -21.44 8.87
N LYS A 274 5.17 -20.29 9.44
CA LYS A 274 5.45 -18.98 8.83
C LYS A 274 6.78 -18.48 9.37
N GLU A 275 7.69 -18.08 8.46
CA GLU A 275 9.01 -17.54 8.81
C GLU A 275 8.91 -16.48 9.91
N GLU A 276 9.52 -16.75 11.07
CA GLU A 276 9.52 -15.90 12.28
C GLU A 276 10.12 -14.50 12.06
N GLY A 277 10.65 -14.19 10.87
CA GLY A 277 11.26 -12.88 10.52
C GLY A 277 10.36 -11.87 9.80
N LYS A 278 9.05 -12.14 9.65
CA LYS A 278 8.16 -11.30 8.82
C LYS A 278 7.29 -10.31 9.59
N VAL A 279 7.02 -10.54 10.88
CA VAL A 279 6.39 -9.54 11.74
C VAL A 279 7.46 -8.52 12.12
N ARG A 280 7.20 -7.23 11.86
CA ARG A 280 8.20 -6.17 12.05
C ARG A 280 7.56 -4.98 12.74
N ASN A 281 8.17 -4.54 13.84
CA ASN A 281 7.80 -3.34 14.58
C ASN A 281 6.30 -3.29 14.90
N VAL A 282 5.79 -4.37 15.48
CA VAL A 282 4.40 -4.46 15.91
C VAL A 282 4.38 -5.15 17.26
N VAL A 283 3.71 -4.55 18.23
CA VAL A 283 3.32 -5.17 19.50
C VAL A 283 1.80 -5.18 19.54
N VAL A 284 1.19 -6.32 19.80
CA VAL A 284 -0.26 -6.43 19.97
C VAL A 284 -0.52 -6.92 21.37
N VAL A 285 -1.49 -6.30 22.03
CA VAL A 285 -2.00 -6.71 23.34
C VAL A 285 -3.50 -6.92 23.20
N CYS A 286 -3.99 -8.07 23.64
CA CYS A 286 -5.41 -8.37 23.70
C CYS A 286 -5.85 -8.46 25.16
N THR A 287 -6.86 -7.67 25.53
CA THR A 287 -7.43 -7.65 26.88
C THR A 287 -8.92 -7.89 26.80
N ALA A 288 -9.49 -8.66 27.73
CA ALA A 288 -10.94 -8.71 27.86
C ALA A 288 -11.43 -7.33 28.25
N ALA A 289 -12.42 -6.79 27.53
CA ALA A 289 -13.13 -5.59 27.97
C ALA A 289 -13.86 -6.01 29.25
N SER A 290 -13.44 -5.46 30.39
CA SER A 290 -13.85 -5.81 31.76
C SER A 290 -15.22 -6.46 31.81
N ALA A 291 -15.26 -7.72 32.28
CA ALA A 291 -16.52 -8.39 32.57
C ALA A 291 -17.34 -7.47 33.49
N PRO A 292 -18.63 -7.18 33.18
CA PRO A 292 -19.50 -6.53 34.15
C PRO A 292 -19.42 -7.35 35.44
N GLU A 293 -19.27 -6.71 36.60
CA GLU A 293 -19.13 -7.33 37.91
C GLU A 293 -20.09 -8.53 38.05
N ALA A 294 -19.61 -9.73 37.73
CA ALA A 294 -20.45 -10.90 37.59
C ALA A 294 -20.56 -11.53 38.97
N THR A 295 -21.72 -11.33 39.61
CA THR A 295 -22.18 -12.13 40.74
C THR A 295 -21.98 -13.62 40.44
N ALA A 296 -21.36 -14.34 41.38
CA ALA A 296 -20.72 -15.64 41.24
C ALA A 296 -21.61 -16.86 40.89
N ALA A 297 -22.69 -16.71 40.14
CA ALA A 297 -23.75 -17.73 40.03
C ALA A 297 -23.99 -18.32 38.62
N SER A 298 -23.10 -18.15 37.63
CA SER A 298 -23.29 -18.80 36.31
C SER A 298 -21.96 -19.09 35.60
N ALA A 299 -21.42 -20.30 35.80
CA ALA A 299 -20.10 -20.72 35.30
C ALA A 299 -20.15 -21.60 34.03
N ALA A 300 -21.12 -21.38 33.14
CA ALA A 300 -21.24 -22.13 31.89
C ALA A 300 -21.75 -21.30 30.70
N VAL A 301 -21.47 -19.99 30.67
CA VAL A 301 -21.69 -19.17 29.47
C VAL A 301 -20.54 -19.42 28.50
N SER A 302 -20.86 -19.67 27.24
CA SER A 302 -19.92 -19.82 26.13
C SER A 302 -18.89 -18.68 26.15
N HIS A 303 -17.65 -19.00 26.54
CA HIS A 303 -16.55 -18.04 26.67
C HIS A 303 -16.13 -17.35 25.36
N LEU A 304 -16.74 -17.72 24.23
CA LEU A 304 -16.57 -17.08 22.94
C LEU A 304 -17.38 -15.78 22.80
N ASP A 305 -18.29 -15.47 23.72
CA ASP A 305 -19.19 -14.30 23.62
C ASP A 305 -18.62 -13.02 24.26
N GLY A 306 -17.35 -13.02 24.66
CA GLY A 306 -16.71 -11.88 25.32
C GLY A 306 -16.35 -10.72 24.38
N GLU A 307 -16.41 -9.51 24.91
CA GLU A 307 -15.81 -8.32 24.28
C GLU A 307 -14.32 -8.25 24.62
N TYR A 308 -13.49 -7.90 23.63
CA TYR A 308 -12.05 -7.76 23.79
C TYR A 308 -11.58 -6.42 23.22
N LEU A 309 -10.58 -5.81 23.86
CA LEU A 309 -9.83 -4.70 23.32
C LEU A 309 -8.51 -5.22 22.75
N VAL A 310 -8.35 -5.08 21.43
CA VAL A 310 -7.10 -5.37 20.71
C VAL A 310 -6.35 -4.06 20.53
N ASP A 311 -5.24 -3.88 21.25
CA ASP A 311 -4.38 -2.70 21.16
C ASP A 311 -3.09 -3.04 20.41
N LEU A 312 -2.88 -2.43 19.24
CA LEU A 312 -1.68 -2.57 18.43
C LEU A 312 -0.80 -1.34 18.57
N ARG A 313 0.50 -1.52 18.81
CA ARG A 313 1.50 -0.46 18.92
C ARG A 313 2.65 -0.67 17.95
N PHE A 314 3.20 0.42 17.44
CA PHE A 314 4.41 0.41 16.60
C PHE A 314 5.14 1.75 16.64
N ASP A 315 6.43 1.74 16.32
CA ASP A 315 7.22 2.96 16.18
C ASP A 315 7.12 3.50 14.73
N PRO A 316 6.44 4.63 14.47
CA PRO A 316 6.26 5.11 13.12
C PRO A 316 7.56 5.62 12.47
N THR A 317 8.65 5.80 13.22
CA THR A 317 9.94 6.32 12.73
C THR A 317 10.82 5.27 12.09
N GLN A 318 10.55 3.99 12.36
CA GLN A 318 11.37 2.89 11.84
C GLN A 318 11.05 2.57 10.37
N SER A 319 12.03 1.99 9.68
CA SER A 319 11.88 1.50 8.32
C SER A 319 12.56 0.16 8.15
N PHE A 320 11.87 -0.78 7.52
CA PHE A 320 12.30 -2.17 7.32
C PHE A 320 12.51 -2.51 5.85
N GLY A 321 12.95 -1.52 5.08
CA GLY A 321 13.24 -1.66 3.65
C GLY A 321 12.02 -1.51 2.75
N ARG A 322 12.27 -1.64 1.45
CA ARG A 322 11.25 -1.45 0.41
C ARG A 322 10.31 -2.65 0.32
N SER A 323 9.05 -2.40 -0.02
CA SER A 323 8.10 -3.44 -0.36
C SER A 323 8.53 -4.18 -1.63
N SER A 324 7.92 -5.34 -1.90
CA SER A 324 8.17 -6.12 -3.13
C SER A 324 7.95 -5.33 -4.43
N SER A 325 7.19 -4.23 -4.37
CA SER A 325 6.98 -3.32 -5.50
C SER A 325 8.04 -2.22 -5.64
N GLY A 326 8.88 -2.01 -4.62
CA GLY A 326 9.85 -0.92 -4.55
C GLY A 326 9.25 0.47 -4.25
N LYS A 327 7.92 0.60 -4.28
CA LYS A 327 7.19 1.89 -4.22
C LYS A 327 7.00 2.44 -2.81
N SER A 328 7.11 1.59 -1.81
CA SER A 328 6.85 1.93 -0.42
C SER A 328 7.91 1.36 0.49
N LEU A 329 8.20 2.06 1.58
CA LEU A 329 8.97 1.57 2.70
C LEU A 329 8.03 0.95 3.72
N THR A 330 8.36 -0.23 4.21
CA THR A 330 7.60 -0.89 5.28
C THR A 330 8.00 -0.25 6.61
N VAL A 331 7.04 0.31 7.34
CA VAL A 331 7.25 0.86 8.69
C VAL A 331 6.93 -0.18 9.75
N ALA A 332 5.80 -0.87 9.57
CA ALA A 332 5.37 -1.94 10.45
C ALA A 332 4.47 -2.92 9.68
N SER A 333 4.56 -4.21 9.97
CA SER A 333 3.73 -5.23 9.30
C SER A 333 3.59 -6.49 10.14
N THR A 334 2.44 -7.12 10.08
CA THR A 334 2.23 -8.49 10.57
C THR A 334 2.44 -9.55 9.49
N ALA A 335 2.81 -9.13 8.27
CA ALA A 335 2.98 -9.98 7.10
C ALA A 335 1.77 -10.88 6.79
N GLY A 336 0.59 -10.26 6.82
CA GLY A 336 -0.70 -10.91 6.61
C GLY A 336 -1.41 -11.20 7.93
N PHE A 337 -2.42 -12.08 7.88
CA PHE A 337 -3.22 -12.41 9.06
C PHE A 337 -2.45 -13.30 10.04
N GLN A 338 -2.28 -12.79 11.26
CA GLN A 338 -1.73 -13.47 12.43
C GLN A 338 -2.83 -13.73 13.46
N ARG A 339 -2.63 -14.70 14.35
CA ARG A 339 -3.57 -14.98 15.45
C ARG A 339 -3.26 -14.06 16.62
N VAL A 340 -4.31 -13.50 17.20
CA VAL A 340 -4.21 -12.71 18.42
C VAL A 340 -4.83 -13.54 19.53
N ALA A 341 -4.05 -13.81 20.58
CA ALA A 341 -4.51 -14.55 21.75
C ALA A 341 -4.67 -13.60 22.95
N ASP A 342 -5.55 -13.97 23.87
CA ASP A 342 -5.66 -13.31 25.18
C ASP A 342 -4.58 -13.83 26.15
N ALA A 343 -4.63 -13.34 27.40
CA ALA A 343 -3.69 -13.72 28.46
C ALA A 343 -3.73 -15.23 28.81
N ASP A 344 -4.83 -15.93 28.50
CA ASP A 344 -4.99 -17.36 28.74
C ASP A 344 -4.52 -18.20 27.52
N GLY A 345 -3.96 -17.55 26.49
CA GLY A 345 -3.50 -18.21 25.26
C GLY A 345 -4.63 -18.58 24.30
N ARG A 346 -5.86 -18.13 24.53
CA ARG A 346 -7.01 -18.43 23.68
C ARG A 346 -7.03 -17.49 22.49
N VAL A 347 -7.19 -18.04 21.29
CA VAL A 347 -7.25 -17.23 20.05
C VAL A 347 -8.56 -16.47 20.00
N VAL A 348 -8.48 -15.14 20.15
CA VAL A 348 -9.63 -14.24 20.13
C VAL A 348 -10.01 -13.86 18.70
N CYS A 349 -9.02 -13.47 17.90
CA CYS A 349 -9.26 -13.01 16.53
C CYS A 349 -8.03 -13.24 15.63
N ARG A 350 -8.16 -12.86 14.37
CA ARG A 350 -7.06 -12.81 13.40
C ARG A 350 -6.89 -11.38 12.91
N LEU A 351 -5.67 -10.88 12.92
CA LEU A 351 -5.33 -9.50 12.60
C LEU A 351 -4.29 -9.44 11.48
N SER A 352 -4.52 -8.59 10.49
CA SER A 352 -3.53 -8.21 9.47
C SER A 352 -3.30 -6.71 9.55
N PHE A 353 -2.06 -6.30 9.74
CA PHE A 353 -1.68 -4.89 9.86
C PHE A 353 -0.52 -4.56 8.92
N ASN A 354 -0.59 -3.40 8.29
CA ASN A 354 0.48 -2.82 7.50
C ASN A 354 0.50 -1.30 7.68
N ALA A 355 1.67 -0.77 8.01
CA ALA A 355 2.00 0.64 7.94
C ALA A 355 3.15 0.84 6.95
N TYR A 356 2.96 1.73 5.99
CA TYR A 356 3.95 1.98 4.94
C TYR A 356 4.01 3.45 4.55
N ARG A 357 5.18 3.92 4.15
CA ARG A 357 5.42 5.25 3.59
C ARG A 357 5.80 5.14 2.12
N PRO A 358 5.57 6.16 1.28
CA PRO A 358 6.17 6.24 -0.03
C PRO A 358 7.69 6.07 0.07
N ALA A 359 8.27 5.21 -0.77
CA ALA A 359 9.72 5.08 -0.80
C ALA A 359 10.30 6.23 -1.63
N PRO A 360 11.31 6.95 -1.13
CA PRO A 360 11.98 7.96 -1.93
C PRO A 360 12.59 7.29 -3.18
N PRO A 361 12.72 8.01 -4.30
CA PRO A 361 13.51 7.52 -5.43
C PRO A 361 14.97 7.32 -4.98
N LEU A 362 15.63 6.28 -5.50
CA LEU A 362 17.07 6.10 -5.27
C LEU A 362 17.83 7.18 -6.04
N SER A 363 18.60 7.97 -5.30
CA SER A 363 19.46 9.01 -5.85
C SER A 363 20.66 8.41 -6.55
N GLU A 364 21.25 9.17 -7.48
CA GLU A 364 22.48 8.77 -8.15
C GLU A 364 23.64 8.59 -7.17
N ALA A 365 23.72 9.44 -6.13
CA ALA A 365 24.71 9.32 -5.08
C ALA A 365 24.60 8.01 -4.29
N GLU A 366 23.38 7.56 -3.95
CA GLU A 366 23.17 6.27 -3.29
C GLU A 366 23.59 5.10 -4.20
N ILE A 367 23.29 5.18 -5.50
CA ILE A 367 23.70 4.16 -6.47
C ILE A 367 25.23 4.11 -6.57
N LEU A 368 25.90 5.25 -6.70
CA LEU A 368 27.36 5.35 -6.75
C LEU A 368 28.00 4.80 -5.47
N ALA A 369 27.48 5.18 -4.30
CA ALA A 369 27.97 4.68 -3.02
C ALA A 369 27.82 3.16 -2.89
N ALA A 370 26.69 2.59 -3.33
CA ALA A 370 26.47 1.14 -3.32
C ALA A 370 27.43 0.41 -4.29
N VAL A 371 27.65 0.96 -5.49
CA VAL A 371 28.64 0.41 -6.44
C VAL A 371 30.04 0.45 -5.84
N GLN A 372 30.44 1.57 -5.24
CA GLN A 372 31.73 1.71 -4.59
C GLN A 372 31.87 0.74 -3.41
N ALA A 373 30.85 0.58 -2.56
CA ALA A 373 30.87 -0.36 -1.45
C ALA A 373 31.04 -1.82 -1.92
N VAL A 374 30.33 -2.21 -2.99
CA VAL A 374 30.41 -3.56 -3.57
C VAL A 374 31.75 -3.84 -4.25
N LEU A 375 32.30 -2.87 -4.98
CA LEU A 375 33.52 -3.08 -5.77
C LEU A 375 34.81 -2.86 -4.96
N SER A 376 34.79 -2.02 -3.91
CA SER A 376 35.97 -1.74 -3.08
C SER A 376 36.44 -2.94 -2.25
N VAL A 377 35.54 -3.88 -1.96
CA VAL A 377 35.89 -5.14 -1.26
C VAL A 377 36.45 -6.21 -2.21
N LYS A 378 36.41 -6.00 -3.53
CA LYS A 378 36.92 -6.95 -4.53
C LYS A 378 38.39 -6.63 -4.85
N PRO A 379 39.28 -7.63 -5.00
CA PRO A 379 40.67 -7.40 -5.38
C PRO A 379 40.79 -6.67 -6.73
N ALA A 380 41.69 -5.69 -6.84
CA ALA A 380 41.89 -4.92 -8.07
C ALA A 380 42.15 -5.80 -9.30
N ALA A 381 42.93 -6.87 -9.14
CA ALA A 381 43.23 -7.84 -10.20
C ALA A 381 42.00 -8.62 -10.71
N SER A 382 40.92 -8.69 -9.92
CA SER A 382 39.68 -9.38 -10.29
C SER A 382 38.66 -8.48 -10.99
N LEU A 383 38.82 -7.15 -10.92
CA LEU A 383 37.85 -6.21 -11.50
C LEU A 383 37.59 -6.42 -13.00
N PRO A 384 38.60 -6.72 -13.85
CA PRO A 384 38.36 -6.95 -15.28
C PRO A 384 37.60 -8.23 -15.60
N THR A 385 37.57 -9.21 -14.69
CA THR A 385 36.94 -10.52 -14.90
C THR A 385 35.58 -10.66 -14.20
N LEU A 386 35.16 -9.67 -13.41
CA LEU A 386 33.86 -9.68 -12.75
C LEU A 386 32.71 -9.63 -13.75
N SER A 387 31.73 -10.51 -13.56
CA SER A 387 30.49 -10.47 -14.33
C SER A 387 29.63 -9.28 -13.89
N PHE A 388 29.20 -8.45 -14.83
CA PHE A 388 28.24 -7.37 -14.54
C PHE A 388 26.96 -7.89 -13.89
N LYS A 389 26.55 -9.13 -14.19
CA LYS A 389 25.36 -9.74 -13.57
C LYS A 389 25.55 -9.89 -12.05
N GLU A 390 26.71 -10.37 -11.62
CA GLU A 390 27.01 -10.58 -10.19
C GLU A 390 27.11 -9.23 -9.46
N VAL A 391 27.81 -8.26 -10.06
CA VAL A 391 27.88 -6.90 -9.52
C VAL A 391 26.49 -6.27 -9.42
N LEU A 392 25.62 -6.50 -10.41
CA LEU A 392 24.24 -6.00 -10.37
C LEU A 392 23.45 -6.62 -9.20
N GLU A 393 23.53 -7.93 -8.95
CA GLU A 393 22.86 -8.54 -7.79
C GLU A 393 23.39 -7.97 -6.47
N ASP A 394 24.73 -7.87 -6.33
CA ASP A 394 25.38 -7.37 -5.13
C ASP A 394 24.94 -5.91 -4.85
N VAL A 395 24.91 -5.06 -5.89
CA VAL A 395 24.49 -3.66 -5.77
C VAL A 395 22.99 -3.53 -5.49
N LEU A 396 22.13 -4.34 -6.13
CA LEU A 396 20.70 -4.35 -5.83
C LEU A 396 20.45 -4.78 -4.37
N GLY A 397 21.18 -5.79 -3.88
CA GLY A 397 21.16 -6.21 -2.49
C GLY A 397 21.59 -5.09 -1.53
N ALA A 398 22.70 -4.41 -1.83
CA ALA A 398 23.20 -3.29 -1.04
C ALA A 398 22.21 -2.11 -1.00
N LEU A 399 21.47 -1.86 -2.09
CA LEU A 399 20.43 -0.83 -2.17
C LEU A 399 19.10 -1.23 -1.51
N GLY A 400 18.96 -2.50 -1.06
CA GLY A 400 17.67 -3.06 -0.68
C GLY A 400 16.63 -2.98 -1.81
N ALA A 401 17.11 -2.98 -3.06
CA ALA A 401 16.29 -2.90 -4.25
C ALA A 401 15.72 -4.28 -4.57
N VAL A 402 14.45 -4.30 -4.95
CA VAL A 402 13.73 -5.52 -5.32
C VAL A 402 13.82 -5.75 -6.83
N GLU A 403 13.55 -6.98 -7.27
CA GLU A 403 13.61 -7.39 -8.68
C GLU A 403 12.83 -6.45 -9.63
N ALA A 404 11.68 -5.93 -9.17
CA ALA A 404 10.86 -4.99 -9.93
C ALA A 404 11.58 -3.66 -10.26
N MET A 405 12.67 -3.34 -9.58
CA MET A 405 13.48 -2.14 -9.82
C MET A 405 14.69 -2.40 -10.74
N ARG A 406 15.00 -3.67 -11.04
CA ARG A 406 16.20 -4.08 -11.79
C ARG A 406 16.34 -3.33 -13.11
N ASP A 407 15.29 -3.34 -13.93
CA ASP A 407 15.37 -2.75 -15.28
C ASP A 407 15.60 -1.23 -15.25
N VAL A 408 15.06 -0.56 -14.23
CA VAL A 408 15.23 0.89 -14.04
C VAL A 408 16.62 1.24 -13.52
N LEU A 409 17.18 0.43 -12.63
CA LEU A 409 18.48 0.69 -12.00
C LEU A 409 19.66 0.19 -12.82
N LYS A 410 19.49 -0.89 -13.59
CA LYS A 410 20.53 -1.52 -14.40
C LYS A 410 21.35 -0.55 -15.26
N PRO A 411 20.76 0.37 -16.05
CA PRO A 411 21.56 1.31 -16.84
C PRO A 411 22.41 2.23 -15.94
N LYS A 412 21.84 2.78 -14.86
CA LYS A 412 22.56 3.66 -13.92
C LYS A 412 23.70 2.93 -13.20
N ILE A 413 23.45 1.70 -12.75
CA ILE A 413 24.46 0.85 -12.12
C ILE A 413 25.57 0.52 -13.12
N LYS A 414 25.23 0.22 -14.38
CA LYS A 414 26.22 -0.05 -15.42
C LYS A 414 27.15 1.14 -15.62
N ASP A 415 26.61 2.34 -15.75
CA ASP A 415 27.40 3.56 -15.97
C ASP A 415 28.32 3.84 -14.77
N ALA A 416 27.79 3.69 -13.55
CA ALA A 416 28.56 3.81 -12.31
C ALA A 416 29.71 2.78 -12.20
N VAL A 417 29.46 1.52 -12.59
CA VAL A 417 30.48 0.46 -12.58
C VAL A 417 31.59 0.76 -13.59
N VAL A 418 31.24 1.22 -14.79
CA VAL A 418 32.22 1.61 -15.81
C VAL A 418 33.11 2.75 -15.31
N ALA A 419 32.51 3.79 -14.72
CA ALA A 419 33.25 4.92 -14.16
C ALA A 419 34.22 4.47 -13.05
N TYR A 420 33.78 3.59 -12.15
CA TYR A 420 34.63 3.04 -11.08
C TYR A 420 35.84 2.27 -11.61
N VAL A 421 35.63 1.36 -12.57
CA VAL A 421 36.71 0.54 -13.15
C VAL A 421 37.72 1.41 -13.92
N GLN A 422 37.25 2.43 -14.63
CA GLN A 422 38.13 3.38 -15.33
C GLN A 422 39.03 4.14 -14.33
N ALA A 423 38.47 4.67 -13.25
CA ALA A 423 39.24 5.37 -12.22
C ALA A 423 40.28 4.48 -11.52
N ALA A 424 39.93 3.21 -11.26
CA ALA A 424 40.85 2.23 -10.68
C ALA A 424 42.06 1.94 -11.59
N ASN A 425 41.84 1.85 -12.91
CA ASN A 425 42.92 1.62 -13.87
C ASN A 425 43.86 2.83 -14.01
N THR A 426 43.36 4.06 -13.90
CA THR A 426 44.19 5.26 -13.96
C THR A 426 45.08 5.41 -12.72
N THR A 427 44.65 4.91 -11.57
CA THR A 427 45.44 5.02 -10.32
C THR A 427 46.53 3.95 -10.21
N ALA A 428 46.40 2.85 -10.96
CA ALA A 428 47.36 1.75 -10.97
C ALA A 428 48.47 1.90 -12.03
N ALA A 429 48.31 2.84 -12.97
CA ALA A 429 49.31 3.21 -13.97
C ALA A 429 50.15 4.39 -13.46
#